data_AF-A0A7C5DC13-F1
#
_entry.id   AF-A0A7C5DC13-F1
#
_cell.length_a   1.000
_cell.length_b   1.000
_cell.length_c   1.000
_cell.angle_alpha   90.00
_cell.angle_beta   90.00
_cell.angle_gamma   90.00
#
_symmetry.space_group_name_H-M   'P 1'
#
loop_
_entity.id
_entity.type
_entity.pdbx_description
1 polymer ?
#
loop_
_entity_poly.entity_id
_entity_poly.type
_entity_poly.pdbx_seq_one_letter_code
_entity_poly.pdbx_strand_id
1 'polypeptide(L)' 'MKLAKEIARRRTFAIISHPDAGKTTLTEKLLLFGGAIHMAGAVKSNKILKSATS' A
#
# COMPACT_ATOMS: atom_id res chain seq x y z
N MET A 1 21.00 -10.39 -16.70
CA MET A 1 20.31 -9.07 -16.65
C MET A 1 21.32 -7.99 -16.25
N LYS A 2 21.31 -6.81 -16.88
CA LYS A 2 22.26 -5.72 -16.60
C LYS A 2 21.83 -4.91 -15.37
N LEU A 3 22.72 -4.68 -14.41
CA LEU A 3 22.45 -3.97 -13.14
C LEU A 3 21.71 -2.63 -13.32
N ALA A 4 22.11 -1.83 -14.32
CA ALA A 4 21.47 -0.54 -14.59
C ALA A 4 19.97 -0.67 -14.97
N LYS A 5 19.60 -1.72 -15.71
CA LYS A 5 18.19 -1.98 -16.09
C LYS A 5 17.34 -2.31 -14.87
N GLU A 6 17.92 -3.03 -13.93
CA GLU A 6 17.31 -3.39 -12.66
C GLU A 6 17.06 -2.17 -11.77
N ILE A 7 18.03 -1.27 -11.67
CA ILE A 7 17.89 -0.04 -10.89
C ILE A 7 16.78 0.84 -11.50
N ALA A 8 16.77 1.00 -12.83
CA ALA A 8 15.82 1.88 -13.51
C ALA A 8 14.34 1.47 -13.35
N ARG A 9 14.04 0.16 -13.18
CA ARG A 9 12.66 -0.34 -13.01
C ARG A 9 12.07 -0.15 -11.61
N ARG A 10 12.89 0.07 -10.58
CA ARG A 10 12.43 0.17 -9.19
C ARG A 10 11.81 1.54 -8.91
N ARG A 11 10.73 1.55 -8.12
CA ARG A 11 10.05 2.75 -7.62
C ARG A 11 9.76 2.56 -6.14
N THR A 12 10.49 3.24 -5.28
CA THR A 12 10.34 3.20 -3.82
C THR A 12 9.74 4.52 -3.37
N PHE A 13 8.59 4.49 -2.70
CA PHE A 13 7.87 5.68 -2.27
C PHE A 13 7.03 5.41 -1.02
N ALA A 14 6.52 6.48 -0.41
CA ALA A 14 5.61 6.43 0.73
C ALA A 14 4.43 7.40 0.52
N ILE A 15 3.30 7.11 1.18
CA ILE A 15 2.13 7.99 1.22
C ILE A 15 2.09 8.67 2.58
N ILE A 16 2.21 10.00 2.60
CA ILE A 16 2.03 10.86 3.78
C ILE A 16 0.72 11.63 3.65
N SER A 17 -0.09 11.66 4.72
CA SER A 17 -1.38 12.36 4.69
C SER A 17 -1.84 12.70 6.11
N HIS A 18 -2.79 13.63 6.20
CA HIS A 18 -3.55 13.88 7.43
C HIS A 18 -4.36 12.62 7.83
N PRO A 19 -4.72 12.44 9.12
CA PRO A 19 -5.71 11.45 9.53
C PRO A 19 -6.96 11.48 8.65
N ASP A 20 -7.52 10.31 8.36
CA ASP A 20 -8.73 10.12 7.56
C ASP A 20 -8.72 10.60 6.10
N ALA A 21 -7.60 11.13 5.58
CA ALA A 21 -7.45 11.53 4.17
C ALA A 21 -7.47 10.36 3.15
N GLY A 22 -7.71 9.12 3.60
CA GLY A 22 -7.86 7.97 2.71
C GLY A 22 -6.56 7.29 2.28
N LYS A 23 -5.42 7.53 2.95
CA LYS A 23 -4.14 6.83 2.72
C LYS A 23 -4.31 5.32 2.60
N THR A 24 -5.09 4.71 3.49
CA THR A 24 -5.31 3.26 3.53
C THR A 24 -6.06 2.79 2.28
N THR A 25 -7.14 3.48 1.91
CA THR A 25 -7.93 3.19 0.69
C THR A 25 -7.09 3.30 -0.58
N LEU A 26 -6.23 4.31 -0.68
CA LEU A 26 -5.32 4.47 -1.81
C LEU A 26 -4.29 3.33 -1.85
N THR A 27 -3.75 2.93 -0.70
CA THR A 27 -2.80 1.81 -0.58
C THR A 27 -3.42 0.50 -1.07
N GLU A 28 -4.68 0.22 -0.68
CA GLU A 28 -5.41 -0.98 -1.11
C GLU A 28 -5.58 -1.04 -2.63
N LYS A 29 -5.99 0.07 -3.26
CA LYS A 29 -6.18 0.14 -4.71
C LYS A 29 -4.86 -0.07 -5.47
N LEU A 30 -3.77 0.54 -5.01
CA LEU A 30 -2.45 0.35 -5.62
C LEU A 30 -1.99 -1.11 -5.57
N LEU A 31 -2.21 -1.78 -4.43
CA LEU A 31 -1.90 -3.21 -4.28
C LEU A 31 -2.76 -4.08 -5.20
N LEU A 32 -4.06 -3.77 -5.32
CA LEU A 32 -4.96 -4.49 -6.23
C LEU A 32 -4.52 -4.35 -7.69
N PHE A 33 -4.18 -3.13 -8.14
CA PHE A 33 -3.66 -2.90 -9.50
C PHE A 33 -2.32 -3.59 -9.75
N GLY A 34 -1.49 -3.74 -8.71
CA GLY A 34 -0.24 -4.50 -8.76
C GLY A 34 -0.41 -6.03 -8.67
N GLY A 35 -1.65 -6.55 -8.61
CA GLY A 35 -1.93 -7.98 -8.45
C GLY A 35 -1.66 -8.54 -7.06
N ALA A 36 -1.36 -7.69 -6.06
CA ALA A 36 -1.05 -8.08 -4.69
C ALA A 36 -2.32 -8.22 -3.83
N ILE A 37 -3.24 -9.09 -4.26
CA ILE A 37 -4.61 -9.24 -3.71
C ILE A 37 -4.60 -9.52 -2.19
N HIS A 38 -3.78 -10.47 -1.73
CA HIS A 38 -3.68 -10.80 -0.30
C HIS A 38 -3.21 -9.62 0.55
N MET A 39 -2.23 -8.85 0.07
CA MET A 39 -1.75 -7.67 0.78
C MET A 39 -2.81 -6.56 0.79
N ALA A 40 -3.55 -6.38 -0.30
CA ALA A 40 -4.67 -5.43 -0.35
C ALA A 40 -5.75 -5.77 0.70
N GLY A 41 -6.13 -7.04 0.84
CA GLY A 41 -7.10 -7.49 1.87
C GLY A 41 -6.61 -7.31 3.31
N ALA A 42 -5.32 -7.52 3.56
CA ALA A 42 -4.72 -7.34 4.89
C ALA A 42 -4.67 -5.86 5.32
N VAL A 43 -4.44 -4.93 4.38
CA VAL A 43 -4.43 -3.48 4.68
C VAL A 43 -5.79 -3.01 5.19
N LYS A 44 -6.90 -3.50 4.59
CA LYS A 44 -8.26 -3.22 5.05
C LYS A 44 -8.53 -3.75 6.45
N SER A 45 -8.15 -5.01 6.69
CA SER A 45 -8.38 -5.71 7.96
C SER A 45 -7.64 -5.03 9.13
N ASN A 46 -6.42 -4.56 8.88
CA ASN A 46 -5.62 -3.85 9.88
C ASN A 46 -6.19 -2.48 10.27
N LYS A 47 -6.91 -1.78 9.37
CA LYS A 47 -7.62 -0.54 9.73
C LYS A 47 -8.78 -0.83 10.70
N ILE A 48 -9.53 -1.91 10.45
CA ILE A 48 -10.65 -2.32 11.30
C ILE A 48 -10.15 -2.65 12.71
N LEU A 49 -9.08 -3.43 12.82
CA LEU A 49 -8.49 -3.82 14.11
C LEU A 49 -7.96 -2.63 14.92
N LYS A 50 -7.32 -1.65 14.26
CA LYS A 50 -6.81 -0.44 14.95
C LYS A 50 -7.91 0.54 15.39
N SER A 51 -9.11 0.45 14.80
CA SER A 51 -10.26 1.27 15.19
C SER A 51 -11.11 0.64 16.30
N ALA A 52 -10.89 -0.63 16.64
CA ALA A 52 -11.74 -1.39 17.55
C ALA A 52 -11.31 -1.33 19.03
N THR A 53 -10.38 -0.44 19.39
CA THR A 53 -10.02 -0.14 20.77
C THR A 53 -10.55 1.25 21.14
N SER A 54 -11.57 1.28 22.00
CA SER A 54 -12.06 2.47 22.71
C SER A 54 -11.07 2.97 23.75
#